data_AF-A0A7Y4YJE0-F1
#
_entry.id   AF-A0A7Y4YJE0-F1
#
_cell.length_a   1.000
_cell.length_b   1.000
_cell.length_c   1.000
_cell.angle_alpha   90.00
_cell.angle_beta   90.00
_cell.angle_gamma   90.00
#
_symmetry.space_group_name_H-M   'P 1'
#
loop_
_entity.id
_entity.type
_entity.pdbx_description
1 polymer ?
#
loop_
_entity_poly.entity_id
_entity_poly.type
_entity_poly.pdbx_seq_one_letter_code
_entity_poly.pdbx_strand_id
1 'polypeptide(L)'
;MQPKLKSKVRCADQEVGDVTKIIMDPLTREISHLVVSLNGAGERQVAMGLVQTVTDEVVQLRSSAAEVSALPPFKRDEYVTLHEVEIPHIEDHLHVSPGEVLVPFPELEKSVKRRTFFANLTHVIGLFIGLPLAFPVLKYLMKPMYAPFDNGWLKIGNIGKIKADDAGTQFKFKRKVKEAYLPEAEIEKNVWILKATPAVLEKIYQGKDMEFRDGTGKTIWTNKKDVPYIAFSGKCPHLGCGFKWRQHKVLGQVFLCPCHLSIYDASGTVLDGPAPRPLDPLPIQVSASGEVQIIDMEFKAGTKSQTRIV
;
A
#
# COMPACT_ATOMS: atom_id res chain seq x y z
N MET A 1 -47.81 -39.18 30.30
CA MET A 1 -48.51 -38.74 29.07
C MET A 1 -47.88 -37.42 28.61
N GLN A 2 -47.62 -37.28 27.31
CA GLN A 2 -47.08 -36.04 26.74
C GLN A 2 -48.24 -35.08 26.40
N PRO A 3 -48.08 -33.76 26.61
CA PRO A 3 -49.10 -32.78 26.27
C PRO A 3 -49.26 -32.72 24.76
N LYS A 4 -50.52 -32.72 24.29
CA LYS A 4 -50.84 -32.55 22.87
C LYS A 4 -50.93 -31.06 22.54
N LEU A 5 -50.65 -30.74 21.29
CA LEU A 5 -50.86 -29.38 20.77
C LEU A 5 -52.36 -29.08 20.74
N LYS A 6 -52.71 -27.81 20.99
CA LYS A 6 -54.10 -27.32 21.16
C LYS A 6 -54.84 -27.86 22.38
N SER A 7 -54.16 -28.54 23.31
CA SER A 7 -54.75 -28.82 24.61
C SER A 7 -55.00 -27.51 25.37
N LYS A 8 -56.15 -27.42 26.03
CA LYS A 8 -56.54 -26.26 26.85
C LYS A 8 -55.66 -26.21 28.10
N VAL A 9 -55.18 -25.03 28.44
CA VAL A 9 -54.34 -24.78 29.61
C VAL A 9 -55.18 -24.16 30.71
N ARG A 10 -55.29 -24.89 31.82
CA ARG A 10 -56.05 -24.46 32.99
C ARG A 10 -55.12 -24.25 34.19
N CYS A 11 -55.19 -23.06 34.76
CA CYS A 11 -54.51 -22.71 36.01
C CYS A 11 -55.34 -23.14 37.22
N ALA A 12 -54.78 -22.96 38.42
CA ALA A 12 -55.49 -23.29 39.67
C ALA A 12 -56.80 -22.49 39.85
N ASP A 13 -56.87 -21.31 39.25
CA ASP A 13 -57.96 -20.34 39.38
C ASP A 13 -58.88 -20.29 38.14
N GLN A 14 -58.34 -20.33 36.91
CA GLN A 14 -59.14 -20.22 35.68
C GLN A 14 -58.47 -20.85 34.45
N GLU A 15 -59.22 -20.97 33.35
CA GLU A 15 -58.68 -21.32 32.03
C GLU A 15 -57.95 -20.11 31.43
N VAL A 16 -56.77 -20.35 30.85
CA VAL A 16 -55.82 -19.28 30.51
C VAL A 16 -55.48 -19.23 29.02
N GLY A 17 -55.63 -20.33 28.30
CA GLY A 17 -55.33 -20.38 26.87
C GLY A 17 -55.09 -21.79 26.36
N ASP A 18 -54.34 -21.92 25.27
CA ASP A 18 -54.03 -23.21 24.63
C ASP A 18 -52.54 -23.39 24.40
N VAL A 19 -52.08 -24.65 24.40
CA VAL A 19 -50.70 -24.99 24.03
C VAL A 19 -50.52 -24.84 22.51
N THR A 20 -49.66 -23.92 22.07
CA THR A 20 -49.40 -23.69 20.64
C THR A 20 -48.13 -24.35 20.14
N LYS A 21 -47.08 -24.42 20.96
CA LYS A 21 -45.77 -25.00 20.62
C LYS A 21 -45.15 -25.70 21.81
N ILE A 22 -44.19 -26.58 21.55
CA ILE A 22 -43.45 -27.32 22.59
C ILE A 22 -41.97 -27.04 22.39
N ILE A 23 -41.28 -26.68 23.47
CA ILE A 23 -39.84 -26.46 23.47
C ILE A 23 -39.17 -27.68 24.08
N MET A 24 -38.27 -28.30 23.33
CA MET A 24 -37.48 -29.45 23.75
C MET A 24 -36.06 -29.01 24.12
N ASP A 25 -35.50 -29.64 25.15
CA ASP A 25 -34.08 -29.57 25.40
C ASP A 25 -33.35 -30.62 24.52
N PRO A 26 -32.45 -30.21 23.63
CA PRO A 26 -31.79 -31.12 22.69
C PRO A 26 -30.80 -32.09 23.37
N LEU A 27 -30.34 -31.80 24.59
CA LEU A 27 -29.40 -32.67 25.33
C LEU A 27 -30.13 -33.79 26.06
N THR A 28 -31.20 -33.45 26.78
CA THR A 28 -32.01 -34.40 27.56
C THR A 28 -33.06 -35.10 26.70
N ARG A 29 -33.41 -34.55 25.53
CA ARG A 29 -34.48 -35.02 24.64
C ARG A 29 -35.86 -35.01 25.29
N GLU A 30 -36.01 -34.22 26.35
CA GLU A 30 -37.26 -34.05 27.07
C GLU A 30 -37.87 -32.68 26.78
N ILE A 31 -39.19 -32.57 26.98
CA ILE A 31 -39.90 -31.30 26.90
C ILE A 31 -39.43 -30.44 28.08
N SER A 32 -38.83 -29.29 27.78
CA SER A 32 -38.41 -28.35 28.83
C SER A 32 -39.51 -27.34 29.14
N HIS A 33 -40.18 -26.82 28.10
CA HIS A 33 -41.21 -25.79 28.23
C HIS A 33 -42.38 -25.99 27.26
N LEU A 34 -43.55 -25.51 27.65
CA LEU A 34 -44.74 -25.36 26.80
C LEU A 34 -44.90 -23.88 26.42
N VAL A 35 -45.26 -23.63 25.16
CA VAL A 35 -45.66 -22.29 24.71
C VAL A 35 -47.17 -22.21 24.80
N VAL A 36 -47.67 -21.31 25.66
CA VAL A 36 -49.10 -21.12 25.90
C VAL A 36 -49.54 -19.78 25.30
N SER A 37 -50.55 -19.81 24.44
CA SER A 37 -51.16 -18.60 23.88
C SER A 37 -52.29 -18.10 24.76
N LEU A 38 -52.16 -16.88 25.29
CA LEU A 38 -53.06 -16.29 26.28
C LEU A 38 -54.25 -15.54 25.64
N ASN A 39 -54.99 -16.17 24.71
CA ASN A 39 -56.22 -15.61 24.11
C ASN A 39 -56.11 -14.13 23.68
N GLY A 40 -54.98 -13.74 23.07
CA GLY A 40 -54.71 -12.37 22.60
C GLY A 40 -53.70 -11.57 23.43
N ALA A 41 -53.32 -12.02 24.64
CA ALA A 41 -52.29 -11.37 25.48
C ALA A 41 -50.83 -11.82 25.16
N GLY A 42 -50.65 -12.49 24.02
CA GLY A 42 -49.37 -13.02 23.53
C GLY A 42 -49.06 -14.45 24.01
N GLU A 43 -47.90 -14.96 23.62
CA GLU A 43 -47.42 -16.29 23.98
C GLU A 43 -46.46 -16.23 25.18
N ARG A 44 -46.54 -17.22 26.08
CA ARG A 44 -45.71 -17.34 27.29
C ARG A 44 -45.02 -18.70 27.36
N GLN A 45 -43.80 -18.69 27.90
CA GLN A 45 -43.03 -19.90 28.11
C GLN A 45 -43.32 -20.45 29.51
N VAL A 46 -43.94 -21.63 29.58
CA VAL A 46 -44.29 -22.31 30.82
C VAL A 46 -43.35 -23.50 31.00
N ALA A 47 -42.52 -23.47 32.04
CA ALA A 47 -41.64 -24.59 32.35
C ALA A 47 -42.44 -25.85 32.72
N MET A 48 -41.99 -27.03 32.28
CA MET A 48 -42.67 -28.29 32.59
C MET A 48 -42.82 -28.56 34.09
N GLY A 49 -41.96 -27.99 34.95
CA GLY A 49 -42.08 -28.08 36.41
C GLY A 49 -43.33 -27.40 36.99
N LEU A 50 -43.98 -26.49 36.26
CA LEU A 50 -45.24 -25.85 36.67
C LEU A 50 -46.47 -26.67 36.28
N VAL A 51 -46.31 -27.70 35.45
CA VAL A 51 -47.38 -28.58 35.00
C VAL A 51 -47.68 -29.63 36.08
N GLN A 52 -48.93 -29.69 36.53
CA GLN A 52 -49.37 -30.63 37.56
C GLN A 52 -49.88 -31.95 36.96
N THR A 53 -50.70 -31.86 35.92
CA THR A 53 -51.35 -33.02 35.31
C THR A 53 -51.58 -32.74 33.83
N VAL A 54 -51.32 -33.75 33.00
CA VAL A 54 -51.52 -33.70 31.56
C VAL A 54 -52.53 -34.77 31.18
N THR A 55 -53.66 -34.35 30.63
CA THR A 55 -54.66 -35.21 30.01
C THR A 55 -54.66 -34.99 28.49
N ASP A 56 -55.42 -35.78 27.74
CA ASP A 56 -55.47 -35.65 26.27
C ASP A 56 -55.99 -34.28 25.80
N GLU A 57 -56.86 -33.63 26.58
CA GLU A 57 -57.52 -32.38 26.19
C GLU A 57 -57.11 -31.17 27.06
N VAL A 58 -56.64 -31.40 28.29
CA VAL A 58 -56.35 -30.34 29.26
C VAL A 58 -54.97 -30.52 29.92
N VAL A 59 -54.21 -29.43 29.97
CA VAL A 59 -52.96 -29.27 30.74
C VAL A 59 -53.27 -28.43 31.98
N GLN A 60 -53.16 -29.04 33.16
CA GLN A 60 -53.38 -28.36 34.44
C GLN A 60 -52.06 -27.81 34.99
N LEU A 61 -52.01 -26.50 35.26
CA LEU A 61 -50.87 -25.82 35.88
C LEU A 61 -51.10 -25.63 37.38
N ARG A 62 -50.00 -25.60 38.14
CA ARG A 62 -50.00 -25.28 39.59
C ARG A 62 -50.18 -23.79 39.87
N SER A 63 -49.80 -22.95 38.91
CA SER A 63 -49.78 -21.49 39.02
C SER A 63 -51.16 -20.86 38.83
N SER A 64 -51.29 -19.60 39.26
CA SER A 64 -52.43 -18.74 38.95
C SER A 64 -52.33 -18.13 37.55
N ALA A 65 -53.44 -17.67 36.99
CA ALA A 65 -53.44 -17.03 35.67
C ALA A 65 -52.59 -15.74 35.62
N ALA A 66 -52.52 -15.01 36.74
CA ALA A 66 -51.69 -13.82 36.87
C ALA A 66 -50.19 -14.16 36.81
N GLU A 67 -49.78 -15.24 37.47
CA GLU A 67 -48.39 -15.73 37.41
C GLU A 67 -48.01 -16.16 36.00
N VAL A 68 -48.89 -16.88 35.29
CA VAL A 68 -48.63 -17.31 33.91
C VAL A 68 -48.48 -16.12 32.97
N SER A 69 -49.26 -15.06 33.16
CA SER A 69 -49.15 -13.83 32.37
C SER A 69 -47.83 -13.08 32.58
N ALA A 70 -47.22 -13.23 33.75
CA ALA A 70 -45.93 -12.65 34.13
C ALA A 70 -44.70 -13.49 33.72
N LEU A 71 -44.90 -14.69 33.19
CA LEU A 71 -43.81 -15.54 32.71
C LEU A 71 -43.07 -14.90 31.51
N PRO A 72 -41.85 -15.38 31.18
CA PRO A 72 -41.12 -14.88 30.03
C PRO A 72 -41.93 -14.99 28.73
N PRO A 73 -41.97 -13.94 27.90
CA PRO A 73 -42.60 -14.00 26.59
C PRO A 73 -41.85 -14.99 25.70
N PHE A 74 -42.59 -15.68 24.83
CA PHE A 74 -41.98 -16.51 23.81
C PHE A 74 -41.42 -15.64 22.67
N LYS A 75 -40.14 -15.83 22.34
CA LYS A 75 -39.42 -15.12 21.28
C LYS A 75 -39.01 -16.11 20.19
N ARG A 76 -39.70 -16.08 19.05
CA ARG A 76 -39.55 -17.09 17.99
C ARG A 76 -38.15 -17.15 17.36
N ASP A 77 -37.41 -16.04 17.39
CA ASP A 77 -36.05 -15.89 16.85
C ASP A 77 -34.96 -16.60 17.68
N GLU A 78 -35.27 -17.01 18.91
CA GLU A 78 -34.34 -17.74 19.77
C GLU A 78 -34.41 -19.27 19.55
N TYR A 79 -35.31 -19.76 18.69
CA TYR A 79 -35.56 -21.18 18.47
C TYR A 79 -35.60 -21.54 16.98
N VAL A 80 -35.26 -22.79 16.67
CA VAL A 80 -35.37 -23.41 15.34
C VAL A 80 -36.28 -24.62 15.40
N THR A 81 -36.92 -24.94 14.27
CA THR A 81 -37.76 -26.13 14.20
C THR A 81 -36.91 -27.38 14.06
N LEU A 82 -37.42 -28.54 14.52
CA LEU A 82 -36.76 -29.83 14.30
C LEU A 82 -36.50 -30.16 12.81
N HIS A 83 -37.24 -29.55 11.88
CA HIS A 83 -37.01 -29.75 10.44
C HIS A 83 -35.81 -28.96 9.91
N GLU A 84 -35.41 -27.88 10.60
CA GLU A 84 -34.27 -27.05 10.22
C GLU A 84 -32.94 -27.55 10.80
N VAL A 85 -32.99 -28.40 11.83
CA VAL A 85 -31.82 -29.00 12.48
C VAL A 85 -32.06 -30.50 12.61
N GLU A 86 -31.39 -31.30 11.77
CA GLU A 86 -31.40 -32.76 11.88
C GLU A 86 -30.71 -33.18 13.19
N ILE A 87 -31.48 -33.54 14.21
CA ILE A 87 -30.95 -34.15 15.43
C ILE A 87 -31.18 -35.67 15.35
N PRO A 88 -30.10 -36.48 15.30
CA PRO A 88 -30.23 -37.93 15.17
C PRO A 88 -31.05 -38.55 16.32
N HIS A 89 -31.99 -39.46 15.99
CA HIS A 89 -32.77 -40.26 16.94
C HIS A 89 -33.75 -39.49 17.86
N ILE A 90 -34.16 -38.27 17.50
CA ILE A 90 -35.19 -37.54 18.26
C ILE A 90 -36.60 -38.15 18.08
N GLU A 91 -36.87 -38.70 16.90
CA GLU A 91 -38.18 -39.28 16.55
C GLU A 91 -38.56 -40.46 17.46
N ASP A 92 -37.56 -41.17 18.00
CA ASP A 92 -37.74 -42.33 18.88
C ASP A 92 -38.34 -41.98 20.25
N HIS A 93 -38.31 -40.70 20.64
CA HIS A 93 -38.75 -40.21 21.96
C HIS A 93 -39.96 -39.27 21.88
N LEU A 94 -40.47 -38.98 20.68
CA LEU A 94 -41.53 -37.99 20.47
C LEU A 94 -42.82 -38.65 19.95
N HIS A 95 -43.90 -38.60 20.75
CA HIS A 95 -45.23 -39.07 20.35
C HIS A 95 -46.22 -37.90 20.26
N VAL A 96 -45.82 -36.82 19.59
CA VAL A 96 -46.66 -35.63 19.38
C VAL A 96 -46.95 -35.47 17.87
N SER A 97 -48.23 -35.54 17.51
CA SER A 97 -48.76 -35.29 16.15
C SER A 97 -48.53 -33.83 15.69
N PRO A 98 -48.46 -33.56 14.37
CA PRO A 98 -47.57 -32.53 13.82
C PRO A 98 -47.92 -31.10 14.23
N GLY A 99 -46.96 -30.46 14.88
CA GLY A 99 -46.84 -29.00 14.98
C GLY A 99 -45.47 -28.63 15.50
N GLU A 100 -45.15 -27.33 15.49
CA GLU A 100 -43.79 -26.80 15.63
C GLU A 100 -43.15 -27.15 16.99
N VAL A 101 -42.43 -28.27 17.02
CA VAL A 101 -41.48 -28.55 18.09
C VAL A 101 -40.24 -27.70 17.84
N LEU A 102 -39.85 -26.97 18.87
CA LEU A 102 -38.79 -25.98 18.83
C LEU A 102 -37.62 -26.43 19.70
N VAL A 103 -36.41 -26.22 19.20
CA VAL A 103 -35.16 -26.38 19.96
C VAL A 103 -34.43 -25.03 20.02
N PRO A 104 -33.77 -24.70 21.14
CA PRO A 104 -33.04 -23.45 21.27
C PRO A 104 -31.93 -23.34 20.23
N PHE A 105 -31.76 -22.15 19.64
CA PHE A 105 -30.74 -21.90 18.64
C PHE A 105 -29.33 -22.06 19.23
N PRO A 106 -28.44 -22.89 18.64
CA PRO A 106 -27.10 -23.14 19.18
C PRO A 106 -26.29 -21.85 19.38
N GLU A 107 -25.71 -21.66 20.57
CA GLU A 107 -24.97 -20.43 20.89
C GLU A 107 -23.74 -20.21 20.00
N LEU A 108 -23.09 -21.28 19.55
CA LEU A 108 -21.92 -21.23 18.67
C LEU A 108 -22.24 -20.57 17.31
N GLU A 109 -23.47 -20.67 16.82
CA GLU A 109 -23.91 -20.06 15.57
C GLU A 109 -24.39 -18.61 15.72
N LYS A 110 -24.57 -18.12 16.96
CA LYS A 110 -24.98 -16.72 17.23
C LYS A 110 -23.86 -15.71 16.93
N SER A 111 -22.60 -16.13 17.03
CA SER A 111 -21.46 -15.21 17.18
C SER A 111 -20.90 -14.66 15.86
N VAL A 112 -21.00 -15.37 14.74
CA VAL A 112 -20.49 -14.90 13.44
C VAL A 112 -21.45 -15.24 12.31
N LYS A 113 -22.09 -14.21 11.75
CA LYS A 113 -22.89 -14.37 10.53
C LYS A 113 -22.00 -14.92 9.42
N ARG A 114 -22.41 -16.04 8.80
CA ARG A 114 -21.71 -16.70 7.68
C ARG A 114 -21.18 -15.71 6.63
N ARG A 115 -22.00 -14.72 6.26
CA ARG A 115 -21.63 -13.67 5.29
C ARG A 115 -20.39 -12.86 5.72
N THR A 116 -20.29 -12.51 7.00
CA THR A 116 -19.15 -11.76 7.56
C THR A 116 -17.88 -12.60 7.54
N PHE A 117 -17.98 -13.89 7.87
CA PHE A 117 -16.84 -14.81 7.80
C PHE A 117 -16.28 -14.90 6.38
N PHE A 118 -17.14 -15.16 5.38
CA PHE A 118 -16.69 -15.27 3.99
C PHE A 118 -16.15 -13.95 3.44
N ALA A 119 -16.77 -12.81 3.77
CA ALA A 119 -16.24 -11.50 3.37
C ALA A 119 -14.83 -11.26 3.91
N ASN A 120 -14.61 -11.52 5.21
CA ASN A 120 -13.29 -11.37 5.82
C ASN A 120 -12.26 -12.32 5.20
N LEU A 121 -12.63 -13.58 4.94
CA LEU A 121 -11.75 -14.54 4.27
C LEU A 121 -11.36 -14.07 2.86
N THR A 122 -12.31 -13.53 2.08
CA THR A 122 -12.03 -12.96 0.77
C THR A 122 -11.07 -11.77 0.86
N HIS A 123 -11.23 -10.88 1.85
CA HIS A 123 -10.31 -9.77 2.06
C HIS A 123 -8.89 -10.24 2.39
N VAL A 124 -8.76 -11.26 3.25
CA VAL A 124 -7.46 -11.85 3.60
C VAL A 124 -6.78 -12.44 2.37
N ILE A 125 -7.47 -13.30 1.61
CA ILE A 125 -6.93 -13.91 0.38
C ILE A 125 -6.58 -12.82 -0.65
N GLY A 126 -7.46 -11.83 -0.82
CA GLY A 126 -7.23 -10.70 -1.72
C GLY A 126 -5.99 -9.90 -1.36
N LEU A 127 -5.70 -9.71 -0.07
CA LEU A 127 -4.48 -9.04 0.39
C LEU A 127 -3.22 -9.87 0.08
N PHE A 128 -3.26 -11.19 0.29
CA PHE A 128 -2.14 -12.07 -0.01
C PHE A 128 -1.84 -12.20 -1.51
N ILE A 129 -2.84 -12.05 -2.38
CA ILE A 129 -2.63 -12.03 -3.84
C ILE A 129 -2.23 -10.62 -4.32
N GLY A 130 -2.89 -9.59 -3.80
CA GLY A 130 -2.68 -8.21 -4.24
C GLY A 130 -1.31 -7.65 -3.83
N LEU A 131 -0.83 -7.97 -2.63
CA LEU A 131 0.42 -7.40 -2.10
C LEU A 131 1.66 -7.82 -2.92
N PRO A 132 1.87 -9.10 -3.28
CA PRO A 132 2.99 -9.50 -4.15
C PRO A 132 2.94 -8.89 -5.55
N LEU A 133 1.76 -8.60 -6.08
CA LEU A 133 1.59 -7.95 -7.39
C LEU A 133 1.87 -6.45 -7.33
N ALA A 134 1.42 -5.78 -6.26
CA ALA A 134 1.64 -4.34 -6.07
C ALA A 134 3.08 -4.02 -5.65
N PHE A 135 3.72 -4.92 -4.89
CA PHE A 135 5.07 -4.70 -4.35
C PHE A 135 6.15 -4.37 -5.41
N PRO A 136 6.32 -5.11 -6.52
CA PRO A 136 7.35 -4.78 -7.52
C PRO A 136 7.11 -3.43 -8.18
N VAL A 137 5.85 -3.04 -8.40
CA VAL A 137 5.49 -1.73 -8.96
C VAL A 137 5.83 -0.62 -7.97
N LEU A 138 5.41 -0.77 -6.72
CA LEU A 138 5.72 0.21 -5.66
C LEU A 138 7.24 0.33 -5.44
N LYS A 139 7.95 -0.81 -5.39
CA LYS A 139 9.41 -0.85 -5.30
C LYS A 139 10.07 -0.14 -6.48
N TYR A 140 9.60 -0.37 -7.70
CA TYR A 140 10.14 0.31 -8.89
C TYR A 140 9.95 1.83 -8.81
N LEU A 141 8.75 2.30 -8.46
CA LEU A 141 8.45 3.73 -8.31
C LEU A 141 9.25 4.39 -7.19
N MET A 142 9.50 3.66 -6.10
CA MET A 142 10.29 4.15 -4.96
C MET A 142 11.80 4.03 -5.16
N LYS A 143 12.28 3.31 -6.19
CA LYS A 143 13.72 3.11 -6.46
C LYS A 143 14.56 4.38 -6.41
N PRO A 144 14.16 5.53 -7.00
CA PRO A 144 14.93 6.76 -6.94
C PRO A 144 15.16 7.30 -5.52
N MET A 145 14.34 6.88 -4.53
CA MET A 145 14.45 7.36 -3.15
C MET A 145 15.51 6.63 -2.33
N TYR A 146 15.84 5.38 -2.68
CA TYR A 146 16.74 4.54 -1.88
C TYR A 146 17.93 3.99 -2.66
N ALA A 147 17.94 4.12 -3.99
CA ALA A 147 19.09 3.69 -4.79
C ALA A 147 20.30 4.62 -4.51
N PRO A 148 21.48 4.06 -4.19
CA PRO A 148 22.67 4.87 -4.00
C PRO A 148 23.08 5.53 -5.32
N PHE A 149 23.65 6.73 -5.26
CA PHE A 149 24.27 7.33 -6.42
C PHE A 149 25.46 6.49 -6.89
N ASP A 150 25.56 6.27 -8.20
CA ASP A 150 26.75 5.67 -8.77
C ASP A 150 27.90 6.69 -8.77
N ASN A 151 28.94 6.38 -8.01
CA ASN A 151 30.14 7.20 -7.84
C ASN A 151 31.36 6.58 -8.53
N GLY A 152 31.15 5.61 -9.43
CA GLY A 152 32.22 4.94 -10.16
C GLY A 152 32.93 5.87 -11.15
N TRP A 153 34.26 5.77 -11.19
CA TRP A 153 35.08 6.48 -12.17
C TRP A 153 34.94 5.85 -13.55
N LEU A 154 34.71 6.70 -14.55
CA LEU A 154 34.62 6.32 -15.95
C LEU A 154 35.81 6.92 -16.71
N LYS A 155 36.55 6.05 -17.39
CA LYS A 155 37.58 6.45 -18.35
C LYS A 155 36.92 6.99 -19.62
N ILE A 156 37.17 8.26 -19.93
CA ILE A 156 36.50 8.95 -21.05
C ILE A 156 37.43 9.33 -22.20
N GLY A 157 38.75 9.39 -21.97
CA GLY A 157 39.70 9.75 -23.02
C GLY A 157 41.06 10.19 -22.51
N ASN A 158 41.76 10.97 -23.32
CA ASN A 158 43.07 11.53 -23.01
C ASN A 158 43.11 13.04 -23.31
N ILE A 159 43.84 13.80 -22.48
CA ILE A 159 44.00 15.26 -22.62
C ILE A 159 44.63 15.69 -23.94
N GLY A 160 45.35 14.83 -24.65
CA GLY A 160 45.94 15.14 -25.97
C GLY A 160 44.92 15.54 -27.04
N LYS A 161 43.62 15.28 -26.82
CA LYS A 161 42.54 15.77 -27.68
C LYS A 161 42.26 17.27 -27.49
N ILE A 162 42.63 17.84 -26.34
CA ILE A 162 42.43 19.24 -25.99
C ILE A 162 43.59 20.04 -26.60
N LYS A 163 43.28 20.84 -27.63
CA LYS A 163 44.30 21.54 -28.44
C LYS A 163 44.48 23.01 -28.09
N ALA A 164 43.49 23.62 -27.45
CA ALA A 164 43.48 25.05 -27.14
C ALA A 164 42.99 25.28 -25.72
N ASP A 165 43.58 26.29 -25.08
CA ASP A 165 43.15 26.74 -23.76
C ASP A 165 41.80 27.47 -23.89
N ASP A 166 40.98 27.36 -22.84
CA ASP A 166 39.62 27.88 -22.76
C ASP A 166 38.66 27.41 -23.87
N ALA A 167 39.01 26.34 -24.59
CA ALA A 167 38.20 25.75 -25.64
C ALA A 167 37.51 24.44 -25.20
N GLY A 168 36.18 24.42 -25.29
CA GLY A 168 35.35 23.23 -25.06
C GLY A 168 35.72 22.06 -25.98
N THR A 169 36.22 20.97 -25.41
CA THR A 169 36.44 19.70 -26.13
C THR A 169 35.43 18.66 -25.69
N GLN A 170 34.64 18.11 -26.63
CA GLN A 170 33.64 17.09 -26.33
C GLN A 170 34.27 15.70 -26.25
N PHE A 171 33.96 14.98 -25.17
CA PHE A 171 34.23 13.56 -25.02
C PHE A 171 32.89 12.83 -24.96
N LYS A 172 32.80 11.71 -25.68
CA LYS A 172 31.63 10.84 -25.66
C LYS A 172 31.99 9.55 -24.94
N PHE A 173 31.08 9.05 -24.14
CA PHE A 173 31.25 7.79 -23.41
C PHE A 173 29.92 7.05 -23.36
N LYS A 174 29.99 5.73 -23.20
CA LYS A 174 28.80 4.89 -23.06
C LYS A 174 28.55 4.57 -21.60
N ARG A 175 27.30 4.71 -21.17
CA ARG A 175 26.83 4.37 -19.83
C ARG A 175 25.92 3.15 -19.96
N LYS A 176 26.25 2.06 -19.26
CA LYS A 176 25.35 0.91 -19.15
C LYS A 176 24.30 1.23 -18.10
N VAL A 177 23.03 1.22 -18.50
CA VAL A 177 21.89 1.42 -17.61
C VAL A 177 21.12 0.11 -17.54
N LYS A 178 20.97 -0.41 -16.33
CA LYS A 178 20.15 -1.58 -16.04
C LYS A 178 18.91 -1.15 -15.29
N GLU A 179 17.79 -1.13 -15.99
CA GLU A 179 16.48 -0.92 -15.38
C GLU A 179 15.85 -2.26 -15.03
N ALA A 180 15.39 -2.41 -13.78
CA ALA A 180 14.79 -3.61 -13.19
C ALA A 180 14.78 -4.88 -14.06
N TYR A 181 13.76 -5.03 -14.91
CA TYR A 181 13.53 -6.21 -15.77
C TYR A 181 13.87 -5.97 -17.25
N LEU A 182 14.32 -4.77 -17.60
CA LEU A 182 14.74 -4.44 -18.96
C LEU A 182 16.18 -4.91 -19.20
N PRO A 183 16.51 -5.29 -20.46
CA PRO A 183 17.88 -5.60 -20.82
C PRO A 183 18.78 -4.38 -20.59
N GLU A 184 20.06 -4.64 -20.31
CA GLU A 184 21.04 -3.58 -20.15
C GLU A 184 21.12 -2.76 -21.44
N ALA A 185 20.81 -1.47 -21.33
CA ALA A 185 20.89 -0.52 -22.43
C ALA A 185 22.20 0.28 -22.33
N GLU A 186 22.85 0.51 -23.47
CA GLU A 186 23.98 1.43 -23.57
C GLU A 186 23.48 2.80 -24.03
N ILE A 187 23.59 3.81 -23.16
CA ILE A 187 23.25 5.19 -23.49
C ILE A 187 24.55 5.93 -23.82
N GLU A 188 24.63 6.53 -25.00
CA GLU A 188 25.72 7.44 -25.35
C GLU A 188 25.50 8.77 -24.63
N LYS A 189 26.47 9.15 -23.79
CA LYS A 189 26.51 10.44 -23.09
C LYS A 189 27.74 11.22 -23.51
N ASN A 190 27.77 12.50 -23.16
CA ASN A 190 28.91 13.36 -23.41
C ASN A 190 29.25 14.23 -22.20
N VAL A 191 30.52 14.62 -22.17
CA VAL A 191 31.10 15.55 -21.20
C VAL A 191 31.95 16.55 -21.97
N TRP A 192 31.97 17.79 -21.52
CA TRP A 192 32.82 18.84 -22.07
C TRP A 192 34.01 19.03 -21.14
N ILE A 193 35.22 18.99 -21.68
CA ILE A 193 36.43 19.23 -20.90
C ILE A 193 37.17 20.40 -21.50
N LEU A 194 37.67 21.28 -20.64
CA LEU A 194 38.49 22.42 -20.99
C LEU A 194 39.79 22.38 -20.22
N LYS A 195 40.86 22.83 -20.88
CA LYS A 195 42.07 23.28 -20.20
C LYS A 195 41.89 24.77 -19.94
N ALA A 196 41.53 25.13 -18.72
CA ALA A 196 41.17 26.48 -18.32
C ALA A 196 42.41 27.32 -17.98
N THR A 197 42.42 28.58 -18.41
CA THR A 197 43.40 29.57 -17.98
C THR A 197 43.18 29.96 -16.52
N PRO A 198 44.19 30.54 -15.81
CA PRO A 198 44.04 30.98 -14.44
C PRO A 198 42.84 31.93 -14.21
N ALA A 199 42.52 32.77 -15.20
CA ALA A 199 41.36 33.67 -15.14
C ALA A 199 40.03 32.92 -15.15
N VAL A 200 39.91 31.86 -15.95
CA VAL A 200 38.70 31.01 -16.00
C VAL A 200 38.60 30.13 -14.75
N LEU A 201 39.72 29.58 -14.28
CA LEU A 201 39.77 28.83 -13.02
C LEU A 201 39.29 29.68 -11.84
N GLU A 202 39.73 30.94 -11.75
CA GLU A 202 39.29 31.82 -10.67
C GLU A 202 37.79 32.09 -10.69
N LYS A 203 37.18 32.24 -11.88
CA LYS A 203 35.72 32.36 -12.00
C LYS A 203 34.97 31.10 -11.51
N ILE A 204 35.52 29.91 -11.78
CA ILE A 204 34.89 28.63 -11.43
C ILE A 204 35.05 28.33 -9.93
N TYR A 205 36.27 28.46 -9.41
CA TYR A 205 36.65 28.02 -8.07
C TYR A 205 36.52 29.12 -7.01
N GLN A 206 36.56 30.41 -7.40
CA GLN A 206 36.47 31.55 -6.50
C GLN A 206 37.46 31.42 -5.31
N GLY A 207 38.70 31.04 -5.64
CA GLY A 207 39.77 30.80 -4.67
C GLY A 207 39.67 29.51 -3.83
N LYS A 208 38.63 28.67 -3.98
CA LYS A 208 38.40 27.46 -3.16
C LYS A 208 38.34 26.19 -4.02
N ASP A 209 38.79 25.08 -3.46
CA ASP A 209 38.60 23.77 -4.08
C ASP A 209 37.11 23.41 -4.16
N MET A 210 36.74 22.61 -5.15
CA MET A 210 35.34 22.19 -5.36
C MET A 210 35.14 20.76 -4.87
N GLU A 211 34.43 20.61 -3.75
CA GLU A 211 34.08 19.32 -3.17
C GLU A 211 32.80 18.74 -3.76
N PHE A 212 32.82 17.44 -4.04
CA PHE A 212 31.66 16.68 -4.49
C PHE A 212 31.29 15.65 -3.43
N ARG A 213 30.00 15.60 -3.07
CA ARG A 213 29.47 14.74 -2.01
C ARG A 213 28.42 13.77 -2.56
N ASP A 214 28.26 12.64 -1.88
CA ASP A 214 27.17 11.70 -2.15
C ASP A 214 25.88 12.09 -1.41
N GLY A 215 24.84 11.26 -1.53
CA GLY A 215 23.54 11.48 -0.90
C GLY A 215 23.55 11.38 0.63
N THR A 216 24.61 10.82 1.21
CA THR A 216 24.83 10.73 2.67
C THR A 216 25.67 11.88 3.19
N GLY A 217 26.16 12.76 2.31
CA GLY A 217 27.05 13.87 2.64
C GLY A 217 28.53 13.51 2.70
N LYS A 218 28.91 12.27 2.36
CA LYS A 218 30.30 11.84 2.30
C LYS A 218 30.99 12.44 1.08
N THR A 219 32.18 13.00 1.28
CA THR A 219 33.01 13.51 0.18
C THR A 219 33.47 12.36 -0.72
N ILE A 220 33.13 12.46 -2.01
CA ILE A 220 33.53 11.53 -3.06
C ILE A 220 34.86 11.95 -3.66
N TRP A 221 34.98 13.25 -3.99
CA TRP A 221 36.14 13.81 -4.66
C TRP A 221 36.21 15.32 -4.44
N THR A 222 37.39 15.89 -4.66
CA THR A 222 37.62 17.34 -4.62
C THR A 222 38.42 17.75 -5.85
N ASN A 223 37.81 18.50 -6.76
CA ASN A 223 38.57 19.13 -7.83
C ASN A 223 39.41 20.26 -7.24
N LYS A 224 40.71 20.23 -7.51
CA LYS A 224 41.67 21.20 -7.00
C LYS A 224 41.75 22.41 -7.92
N LYS A 225 41.76 23.61 -7.34
CA LYS A 225 41.75 24.88 -8.09
C LYS A 225 43.01 25.12 -8.94
N ASP A 226 44.13 24.49 -8.59
CA ASP A 226 45.41 24.57 -9.28
C ASP A 226 45.53 23.58 -10.45
N VAL A 227 44.59 22.64 -10.57
CA VAL A 227 44.52 21.72 -11.71
C VAL A 227 43.79 22.42 -12.87
N PRO A 228 44.42 22.56 -14.05
CA PRO A 228 43.88 23.38 -15.13
C PRO A 228 42.77 22.68 -15.93
N TYR A 229 42.25 21.54 -15.48
CA TYR A 229 41.23 20.78 -16.21
C TYR A 229 39.90 20.87 -15.49
N ILE A 230 38.87 21.31 -16.22
CA ILE A 230 37.49 21.31 -15.75
C ILE A 230 36.62 20.45 -16.66
N ALA A 231 35.75 19.64 -16.08
CA ALA A 231 34.74 18.87 -16.80
C ALA A 231 33.35 19.45 -16.49
N PHE A 232 32.53 19.65 -17.53
CA PHE A 232 31.13 20.01 -17.43
C PHE A 232 30.24 18.89 -17.98
N SER A 233 29.11 18.64 -17.31
CA SER A 233 28.06 17.76 -17.81
C SER A 233 27.62 18.20 -19.21
N GLY A 234 27.35 17.23 -20.09
CA GLY A 234 26.81 17.49 -21.42
C GLY A 234 25.37 18.01 -21.44
N LYS A 235 24.71 18.13 -20.28
CA LYS A 235 23.30 18.51 -20.14
C LYS A 235 23.17 19.99 -19.75
N CYS A 236 22.35 20.73 -20.49
CA CYS A 236 21.98 22.11 -20.19
C CYS A 236 21.12 22.18 -18.90
N PRO A 237 21.47 23.02 -17.91
CA PRO A 237 20.68 23.21 -16.68
C PRO A 237 19.24 23.67 -16.87
N HIS A 238 18.87 24.17 -18.06
CA HIS A 238 17.49 24.57 -18.36
C HIS A 238 16.53 23.37 -18.39
N LEU A 239 16.66 22.49 -19.40
CA LEU A 239 15.76 21.34 -19.60
C LEU A 239 16.52 20.05 -19.97
N GLY A 240 17.83 20.01 -19.75
CA GLY A 240 18.64 18.79 -19.96
C GLY A 240 19.11 18.54 -21.40
N CYS A 241 18.82 19.44 -22.35
CA CYS A 241 19.31 19.34 -23.73
C CYS A 241 20.84 19.32 -23.82
N GLY A 242 21.38 18.64 -24.83
CA GLY A 242 22.78 18.76 -25.22
C GLY A 242 23.11 20.17 -25.78
N PHE A 243 24.30 20.68 -25.48
CA PHE A 243 24.81 21.96 -25.99
C PHE A 243 26.17 21.77 -26.70
N LYS A 244 26.58 22.76 -27.49
CA LYS A 244 27.81 22.70 -28.30
C LYS A 244 28.71 23.91 -28.05
N TRP A 245 30.02 23.69 -28.13
CA TRP A 245 31.00 24.77 -28.21
C TRP A 245 30.98 25.42 -29.61
N ARG A 246 30.79 26.73 -29.69
CA ARG A 246 30.60 27.48 -30.95
C ARG A 246 31.21 28.88 -30.87
N GLN A 247 31.63 29.41 -32.01
CA GLN A 247 31.91 30.82 -32.18
C GLN A 247 30.59 31.60 -32.33
N HIS A 248 30.26 32.42 -31.34
CA HIS A 248 29.21 33.44 -31.41
C HIS A 248 29.73 34.72 -32.07
N LYS A 249 28.87 35.41 -32.82
CA LYS A 249 29.25 36.60 -33.59
C LYS A 249 29.77 37.75 -32.72
N VAL A 250 29.18 37.94 -31.53
CA VAL A 250 29.46 39.06 -30.63
C VAL A 250 30.23 38.63 -29.38
N LEU A 251 29.97 37.42 -28.88
CA LEU A 251 30.45 36.95 -27.58
C LEU A 251 31.72 36.10 -27.68
N GLY A 252 32.24 35.87 -28.88
CA GLY A 252 33.38 34.99 -29.08
C GLY A 252 33.02 33.51 -28.93
N GLN A 253 33.95 32.69 -28.43
CA GLN A 253 33.71 31.26 -28.20
C GLN A 253 32.85 31.02 -26.96
N VAL A 254 31.75 30.29 -27.11
CA VAL A 254 30.75 30.05 -26.07
C VAL A 254 30.20 28.62 -26.14
N PHE A 255 29.65 28.15 -25.03
CA PHE A 255 28.70 27.04 -25.05
C PHE A 255 27.32 27.55 -25.44
N LEU A 256 26.74 26.97 -26.50
CA LEU A 256 25.41 27.34 -26.99
C LEU A 256 24.48 26.12 -26.93
N CYS A 257 23.38 26.25 -26.18
CA CYS A 257 22.29 25.29 -26.17
C CYS A 257 21.23 25.68 -27.22
N PRO A 258 21.02 24.88 -28.28
CA PRO A 258 20.12 25.26 -29.37
C PRO A 258 18.63 25.16 -29.02
N CYS A 259 18.26 24.49 -27.91
CA CYS A 259 16.84 24.26 -27.58
C CYS A 259 16.09 25.56 -27.24
N HIS A 260 16.69 26.40 -26.38
CA HIS A 260 16.10 27.67 -25.93
C HIS A 260 17.13 28.79 -25.86
N LEU A 261 18.23 28.64 -26.60
CA LEU A 261 19.29 29.63 -26.77
C LEU A 261 19.99 30.08 -25.47
N SER A 262 20.13 29.18 -24.48
CA SER A 262 21.01 29.45 -23.34
C SER A 262 22.46 29.50 -23.79
N ILE A 263 23.16 30.57 -23.44
CA ILE A 263 24.55 30.83 -23.79
C ILE A 263 25.38 30.85 -22.52
N TYR A 264 26.54 30.19 -22.54
CA TYR A 264 27.47 30.17 -21.43
C TYR A 264 28.89 30.51 -21.90
N ASP A 265 29.66 31.17 -21.04
CA ASP A 265 31.09 31.40 -21.30
C ASP A 265 31.93 30.12 -21.05
N ALA A 266 33.24 30.22 -21.22
CA ALA A 266 34.18 29.11 -20.97
C ALA A 266 34.15 28.60 -19.51
N SER A 267 33.77 29.45 -18.55
CA SER A 267 33.59 29.07 -17.14
C SER A 267 32.26 28.36 -16.88
N GLY A 268 31.39 28.27 -17.88
CA GLY A 268 30.04 27.75 -17.76
C GLY A 268 29.05 28.73 -17.14
N THR A 269 29.44 29.99 -16.94
CA THR A 269 28.56 31.05 -16.43
C THR A 269 27.54 31.43 -17.49
N VAL A 270 26.27 31.58 -17.08
CA VAL A 270 25.19 31.98 -17.98
C VAL A 270 25.43 33.42 -18.46
N LEU A 271 25.57 33.59 -19.77
CA LEU A 271 25.63 34.91 -20.41
C LEU A 271 24.25 35.38 -20.87
N ASP A 272 23.41 34.47 -21.36
CA ASP A 272 22.08 34.78 -21.87
C ASP A 272 21.17 33.53 -21.86
N GLY A 273 19.86 33.74 -21.99
CA GLY A 273 18.83 32.73 -22.12
C GLY A 273 18.24 32.21 -20.78
N PRO A 274 17.33 31.22 -20.84
CA PRO A 274 16.47 30.86 -19.70
C PRO A 274 17.11 29.92 -18.67
N ALA A 275 18.42 29.63 -18.78
CA ALA A 275 19.06 28.69 -17.88
C ALA A 275 19.09 29.24 -16.44
N PRO A 276 18.60 28.50 -15.44
CA PRO A 276 18.46 29.03 -14.08
C PRO A 276 19.78 29.10 -13.30
N ARG A 277 20.86 28.50 -13.82
CA ARG A 277 22.17 28.38 -13.15
C ARG A 277 23.28 28.04 -14.15
N PRO A 278 24.58 28.20 -13.77
CA PRO A 278 25.74 27.80 -14.58
C PRO A 278 25.76 26.30 -14.92
N LEU A 279 26.60 25.95 -15.90
CA LEU A 279 26.86 24.55 -16.28
C LEU A 279 27.34 23.72 -15.08
N ASP A 280 26.99 22.44 -15.08
CA ASP A 280 27.30 21.51 -14.00
C ASP A 280 28.74 21.00 -14.07
N PRO A 281 29.65 21.42 -13.17
CA PRO A 281 30.98 20.81 -13.08
C PRO A 281 30.87 19.36 -12.60
N LEU A 282 31.79 18.51 -13.05
CA LEU A 282 31.89 17.10 -12.67
C LEU A 282 33.23 16.81 -11.98
N PRO A 283 33.30 15.79 -11.12
CA PRO A 283 34.58 15.26 -10.65
C PRO A 283 35.42 14.84 -11.83
N ILE A 284 36.65 15.33 -11.87
CA ILE A 284 37.63 14.99 -12.90
C ILE A 284 38.96 14.67 -12.23
N GLN A 285 39.62 13.64 -12.76
CA GLN A 285 41.03 13.37 -12.48
C GLN A 285 41.76 13.10 -13.78
N VAL A 286 43.00 13.57 -13.83
CA VAL A 286 43.91 13.38 -14.97
C VAL A 286 45.15 12.67 -14.47
N SER A 287 45.47 11.52 -15.07
CA SER A 287 46.67 10.76 -14.71
C SER A 287 47.94 11.40 -15.29
N ALA A 288 49.11 10.97 -14.81
CA ALA A 288 50.40 11.39 -15.36
C ALA A 288 50.58 11.02 -16.85
N SER A 289 49.90 9.97 -17.34
CA SER A 289 49.89 9.59 -18.76
C SER A 289 48.87 10.40 -19.59
N GLY A 290 48.19 11.36 -18.97
CA GLY A 290 47.18 12.20 -19.61
C GLY A 290 45.81 11.53 -19.76
N GLU A 291 45.59 10.36 -19.16
CA GLU A 291 44.28 9.72 -19.15
C GLU A 291 43.30 10.53 -18.30
N VAL A 292 42.10 10.75 -18.82
CA VAL A 292 41.04 11.49 -18.12
C VAL A 292 39.96 10.53 -17.67
N GLN A 293 39.62 10.63 -16.39
CA GLN A 293 38.50 9.95 -15.78
C GLN A 293 37.56 10.95 -15.14
N ILE A 294 36.26 10.64 -15.14
CA ILE A 294 35.23 11.44 -14.49
C ILE A 294 34.30 10.56 -13.66
N ILE A 295 33.57 11.18 -12.74
CA ILE A 295 32.36 10.57 -12.17
C ILE A 295 31.16 11.23 -12.86
N ASP A 296 30.34 10.40 -13.50
CA ASP A 296 29.13 10.88 -14.19
C ASP A 296 28.05 11.24 -13.14
N MET A 297 27.89 12.53 -12.90
CA MET A 297 26.85 13.07 -12.01
C MET A 297 25.74 13.71 -12.83
N GLU A 298 24.51 13.32 -12.54
CA GLU A 298 23.33 13.96 -13.09
C GLU A 298 22.71 14.92 -12.09
N PHE A 299 22.28 16.08 -12.58
CA PHE A 299 21.65 17.11 -11.77
C PHE A 299 20.27 17.45 -12.33
N LYS A 300 19.35 17.79 -11.43
CA LYS A 300 18.00 18.22 -11.81
C LYS A 300 18.07 19.47 -12.68
N ALA A 301 17.41 19.42 -13.83
CA ALA A 301 17.23 20.55 -14.72
C ALA A 301 16.06 21.43 -14.28
N GLY A 302 16.08 22.70 -14.67
CA GLY A 302 15.01 23.67 -14.42
C GLY A 302 15.02 24.28 -13.02
N THR A 303 15.99 23.93 -12.16
CA THR A 303 16.12 24.45 -10.80
C THR A 303 17.36 25.31 -10.65
N LYS A 304 17.27 26.37 -9.82
CA LYS A 304 18.43 27.20 -9.44
C LYS A 304 19.43 26.44 -8.58
N SER A 305 18.95 25.49 -7.77
CA SER A 305 19.81 24.61 -6.97
C SER A 305 20.40 23.49 -7.82
N GLN A 306 21.68 23.20 -7.57
CA GLN A 306 22.35 22.03 -8.12
C GLN A 306 22.02 20.81 -7.24
N THR A 307 20.96 20.09 -7.59
CA THR A 307 20.50 18.91 -6.86
C THR A 307 20.81 17.65 -7.67
N ARG A 308 21.67 16.77 -7.14
CA ARG A 308 22.03 15.51 -7.80
C ARG A 308 20.85 14.54 -7.84
N ILE A 309 20.71 13.81 -8.94
CA ILE A 309 19.67 12.78 -9.17
C ILE A 309 20.30 11.42 -9.48
N VAL A 310 19.55 10.35 -9.18
CA VAL A 310 19.93 8.94 -9.40
C VAL A 310 19.57 8.49 -10.80
#